data_AF-J9AQ32-F1
#
_entry.id   AF-J9AQ32-F1
#
_cell.length_a   1.000
_cell.length_b   1.000
_cell.length_c   1.000
_cell.angle_alpha   90.00
_cell.angle_beta   90.00
_cell.angle_gamma   90.00
#
_symmetry.space_group_name_H-M   'P 1'
#
loop_
_entity.id
_entity.type
_entity.pdbx_description
1 polymer ?
#
loop_
_entity_poly.entity_id
_entity_poly.type
_entity_poly.pdbx_seq_one_letter_code
_entity_poly.pdbx_strand_id
1 'polypeptide(L)'
;MPYKQYSDQEMVNLRATIMLSYGYVVYYCPTDVVTQRLEQTVLVFLRRYLENPKQEVVVREALLETICLIAVSVNSTHLITEYHLECRTELLNHIKDYIESESPETLSNSIRLLAGKAVAALVSLEPAISDDDIWQVGYVLTNHTLPLCRERSGLKTIDDDESSTMMEATVNQYHAAIEQIIKKKAVVGTVTHLLKLFQPYYASTAGHERLRAVDATLRVLTVYFEHATDFALGVSIL
;
A
#
# COMPACT_ATOMS: atom_id res chain seq x y z
N MET A 1 -38.86 -24.29 2.73
CA MET A 1 -37.70 -23.99 3.60
C MET A 1 -37.77 -22.52 3.97
N PRO A 2 -37.78 -22.13 5.25
CA PRO A 2 -37.66 -20.72 5.60
C PRO A 2 -36.28 -20.22 5.18
N TYR A 3 -36.22 -19.08 4.49
CA TYR A 3 -34.96 -18.40 4.22
C TYR A 3 -34.34 -18.02 5.56
N LYS A 4 -33.13 -18.52 5.83
CA LYS A 4 -32.36 -18.12 7.02
C LYS A 4 -32.09 -16.62 6.91
N GLN A 5 -32.65 -15.83 7.81
CA GLN A 5 -32.34 -14.40 7.91
C GLN A 5 -30.95 -14.28 8.53
N TYR A 6 -30.01 -13.75 7.75
CA TYR A 6 -28.68 -13.42 8.23
C TYR A 6 -28.72 -12.07 8.93
N SER A 7 -27.92 -11.92 9.99
CA SER A 7 -27.69 -10.61 10.61
C SER A 7 -26.92 -9.69 9.66
N ASP A 8 -27.06 -8.37 9.87
CA ASP A 8 -26.33 -7.37 9.08
C ASP A 8 -24.82 -7.59 9.16
N GLN A 9 -24.30 -7.98 10.33
CA GLN A 9 -22.88 -8.27 10.52
C GLN A 9 -22.41 -9.52 9.74
N GLU A 10 -23.21 -10.58 9.69
CA GLU A 10 -22.88 -11.77 8.88
C GLU A 10 -22.83 -11.41 7.39
N MET A 11 -23.72 -10.52 6.93
CA MET A 11 -23.71 -10.04 5.55
C MET A 11 -22.49 -9.16 5.24
N VAL A 12 -22.01 -8.36 6.19
CA VAL A 12 -20.75 -7.61 6.08
C VAL A 12 -19.56 -8.57 5.97
N ASN A 13 -19.48 -9.55 6.87
CA ASN A 13 -18.38 -10.52 6.89
C ASN A 13 -18.38 -11.37 5.61
N LEU A 14 -19.55 -11.78 5.13
CA LEU A 14 -19.68 -12.49 3.86
C LEU A 14 -19.15 -11.66 2.69
N ARG A 15 -19.47 -10.35 2.63
CA ARG A 15 -18.92 -9.46 1.60
C ARG A 15 -17.39 -9.38 1.67
N ALA A 16 -16.82 -9.19 2.87
CA ALA A 16 -15.37 -9.16 3.06
C ALA A 16 -14.71 -10.47 2.59
N THR A 17 -15.27 -11.62 2.99
CA THR A 17 -14.80 -12.94 2.56
C THR A 17 -14.85 -13.09 1.04
N ILE A 18 -15.92 -12.64 0.38
CA ILE A 18 -16.02 -12.70 -1.08
C ILE A 18 -14.94 -11.83 -1.72
N MET A 19 -14.73 -10.60 -1.25
CA MET A 19 -13.68 -9.71 -1.80
C MET A 19 -12.31 -10.39 -1.72
N LEU A 20 -11.93 -10.85 -0.52
CA LEU A 20 -10.64 -11.51 -0.29
C LEU A 20 -10.48 -12.79 -1.12
N SER A 21 -11.57 -13.56 -1.28
CA SER A 21 -11.57 -14.76 -2.13
C SER A 21 -11.22 -14.45 -3.57
N TYR A 22 -11.70 -13.33 -4.14
CA TYR A 22 -11.30 -12.91 -5.49
C TYR A 22 -9.79 -12.64 -5.58
N GLY A 23 -9.18 -12.03 -4.55
CA GLY A 23 -7.72 -11.83 -4.49
C GLY A 23 -6.96 -13.15 -4.54
N TYR A 24 -7.34 -14.12 -3.70
CA TYR A 24 -6.70 -15.44 -3.70
C TYR A 24 -6.96 -16.24 -4.97
N VAL A 25 -8.14 -16.13 -5.57
CA VAL A 25 -8.44 -16.76 -6.86
C VAL A 25 -7.51 -16.20 -7.94
N VAL A 26 -7.29 -14.88 -8.00
CA VAL A 26 -6.36 -14.28 -8.95
C VAL A 26 -4.92 -14.75 -8.67
N TYR A 27 -4.53 -14.85 -7.40
CA TYR A 27 -3.19 -15.28 -7.01
C TYR A 27 -2.86 -16.73 -7.36
N TYR A 28 -3.80 -17.65 -7.17
CA TYR A 28 -3.57 -19.07 -7.38
C TYR A 28 -4.07 -19.62 -8.72
N CYS A 29 -4.78 -18.82 -9.54
CA CYS A 29 -5.22 -19.31 -10.85
C CYS A 29 -4.08 -19.28 -11.89
N PRO A 30 -4.16 -20.11 -12.94
CA PRO A 30 -3.18 -20.12 -14.02
C PRO A 30 -2.95 -18.72 -14.61
N THR A 31 -1.70 -18.38 -14.92
CA THR A 31 -1.31 -17.03 -15.34
C THR A 31 -1.95 -16.59 -16.67
N ASP A 32 -2.23 -17.53 -17.57
CA ASP A 32 -2.99 -17.29 -18.81
C ASP A 32 -4.45 -16.91 -18.52
N VAL A 33 -5.05 -17.46 -17.47
CA VAL A 33 -6.40 -17.10 -17.04
C VAL A 33 -6.40 -15.71 -16.41
N VAL A 34 -5.41 -15.39 -15.57
CA VAL A 34 -5.26 -14.04 -14.97
C VAL A 34 -5.22 -12.99 -16.07
N THR A 35 -4.31 -13.14 -17.03
CA THR A 35 -4.11 -12.15 -18.10
C THR A 35 -5.34 -11.96 -18.98
N GLN A 36 -6.18 -12.98 -19.16
CA GLN A 36 -7.42 -12.90 -19.94
C GLN A 36 -8.62 -12.37 -19.17
N ARG A 37 -8.72 -12.64 -17.85
CA ARG A 37 -9.97 -12.47 -17.08
C ARG A 37 -9.91 -11.37 -16.03
N LEU A 38 -8.72 -10.94 -15.60
CA LEU A 38 -8.57 -9.98 -14.52
C LEU A 38 -9.35 -8.69 -14.80
N GLU A 39 -9.07 -8.02 -15.91
CA GLU A 39 -9.70 -6.74 -16.21
C GLU A 39 -11.15 -6.88 -16.66
N GLN A 40 -11.45 -7.91 -17.45
CA GLN A 40 -12.78 -8.09 -18.06
C GLN A 40 -13.82 -8.63 -17.09
N THR A 41 -13.40 -9.26 -15.98
CA THR A 41 -14.32 -9.97 -15.08
C THR A 41 -14.09 -9.58 -13.63
N VAL A 42 -12.87 -9.80 -13.11
CA VAL A 42 -12.60 -9.60 -11.67
C VAL A 42 -12.68 -8.13 -11.30
N LEU A 43 -11.98 -7.26 -12.02
CA LEU A 43 -11.95 -5.82 -11.73
C LEU A 43 -13.31 -5.15 -11.98
N VAL A 44 -14.05 -5.56 -13.01
CA VAL A 44 -15.44 -5.09 -13.24
C VAL A 44 -16.33 -5.37 -12.04
N PHE A 45 -16.16 -6.52 -11.39
CA PHE A 45 -16.92 -6.87 -10.19
C PHE A 45 -16.44 -6.07 -8.97
N LEU A 46 -15.13 -6.01 -8.73
CA LEU A 46 -14.55 -5.32 -7.57
C LEU A 46 -14.81 -3.82 -7.56
N ARG A 47 -14.85 -3.17 -8.73
CA ARG A 47 -15.15 -1.73 -8.87
C ARG A 47 -16.42 -1.30 -8.14
N ARG A 48 -17.47 -2.14 -8.16
CA ARG A 48 -18.74 -1.86 -7.47
C ARG A 48 -18.60 -1.69 -5.96
N TYR A 49 -17.59 -2.34 -5.37
CA TYR A 49 -17.29 -2.27 -3.94
C TYR A 49 -16.26 -1.18 -3.65
N LEU A 50 -15.28 -1.00 -4.54
CA LEU A 50 -14.27 0.05 -4.43
C LEU A 50 -14.87 1.47 -4.51
N GLU A 51 -15.84 1.66 -5.40
CA GLU A 51 -16.54 2.94 -5.61
C GLU A 51 -17.55 3.27 -4.50
N ASN A 52 -17.82 2.35 -3.57
CA ASN A 52 -18.78 2.59 -2.49
C ASN A 52 -18.13 3.36 -1.32
N PRO A 53 -18.46 4.65 -1.11
CA PRO A 53 -17.84 5.45 -0.05
C PRO A 53 -18.30 5.05 1.36
N LYS A 54 -19.36 4.23 1.48
CA LYS A 54 -19.93 3.78 2.76
C LYS A 54 -19.54 2.35 3.09
N GLN A 55 -18.41 1.88 2.55
CA GLN A 55 -17.96 0.52 2.74
C GLN A 55 -17.43 0.30 4.17
N GLU A 56 -17.91 -0.75 4.82
CA GLU A 56 -17.49 -1.10 6.18
C GLU A 56 -15.99 -1.39 6.25
N VAL A 57 -15.34 -1.05 7.38
CA VAL A 57 -13.89 -1.16 7.59
C VAL A 57 -13.35 -2.53 7.16
N VAL A 58 -13.96 -3.62 7.65
CA VAL A 58 -13.50 -4.99 7.35
C VAL A 58 -13.56 -5.33 5.86
N VAL A 59 -14.48 -4.75 5.11
CA VAL A 59 -14.56 -4.95 3.65
C VAL A 59 -13.50 -4.10 2.95
N ARG A 60 -13.24 -2.87 3.42
CA ARG A 60 -12.13 -2.05 2.92
C ARG A 60 -10.78 -2.73 3.15
N GLU A 61 -10.56 -3.34 4.32
CA GLU A 61 -9.38 -4.15 4.62
C GLU A 61 -9.26 -5.34 3.65
N ALA A 62 -10.34 -6.09 3.44
CA ALA A 62 -10.36 -7.20 2.48
C ALA A 62 -10.07 -6.73 1.04
N LEU A 63 -10.58 -5.57 0.63
CA LEU A 63 -10.31 -4.98 -0.68
C LEU A 63 -8.84 -4.56 -0.84
N LEU A 64 -8.22 -3.98 0.19
CA LEU A 64 -6.79 -3.63 0.16
C LEU A 64 -5.91 -4.86 0.00
N GLU A 65 -6.19 -5.92 0.76
CA GLU A 65 -5.47 -7.20 0.62
C GLU A 65 -5.71 -7.82 -0.76
N THR A 66 -6.94 -7.72 -1.28
CA THR A 66 -7.29 -8.16 -2.65
C THR A 66 -6.49 -7.40 -3.70
N ILE A 67 -6.36 -6.08 -3.58
CA ILE A 67 -5.54 -5.25 -4.48
C ILE A 67 -4.07 -5.66 -4.41
N CYS A 68 -3.54 -5.89 -3.21
CA CYS A 68 -2.18 -6.38 -3.02
C CYS A 68 -1.96 -7.71 -3.74
N LEU A 69 -2.87 -8.68 -3.55
CA LEU A 69 -2.78 -9.99 -4.18
C LEU A 69 -2.81 -9.85 -5.71
N ILE A 70 -3.74 -9.09 -6.27
CA ILE A 70 -3.81 -8.81 -7.71
C ILE A 70 -2.49 -8.23 -8.23
N ALA A 71 -1.95 -7.23 -7.55
CA ALA A 71 -0.69 -6.59 -7.95
C ALA A 71 0.47 -7.59 -7.94
N VAL A 72 0.58 -8.45 -6.93
CA VAL A 72 1.62 -9.50 -6.90
C VAL A 72 1.40 -10.51 -8.03
N SER A 73 0.14 -10.90 -8.30
CA SER A 73 -0.19 -11.89 -9.33
C SER A 73 0.18 -11.43 -10.74
N VAL A 74 0.10 -10.12 -11.01
CA VAL A 74 0.41 -9.55 -12.31
C VAL A 74 1.84 -9.00 -12.42
N ASN A 75 2.65 -9.16 -11.37
CA ASN A 75 4.05 -8.80 -11.43
C ASN A 75 4.78 -9.71 -12.43
N SER A 76 5.73 -9.15 -13.20
CA SER A 76 6.45 -9.89 -14.23
C SER A 76 7.26 -11.08 -13.68
N THR A 77 7.69 -11.02 -12.42
CA THR A 77 8.34 -12.15 -11.73
C THR A 77 7.38 -13.32 -11.49
N HIS A 78 6.09 -13.03 -11.29
CA HIS A 78 5.05 -14.03 -11.08
C HIS A 78 4.47 -14.53 -12.41
N LEU A 79 4.17 -13.63 -13.34
CA LEU A 79 3.61 -13.97 -14.66
C LEU A 79 4.63 -14.57 -15.62
N ILE A 80 5.93 -14.33 -15.42
CA ILE A 80 7.00 -14.68 -16.36
C ILE A 80 6.77 -14.01 -17.75
N THR A 81 6.02 -12.91 -17.76
CA THR A 81 5.78 -12.04 -18.92
C THR A 81 5.47 -10.63 -18.44
N GLU A 82 5.69 -9.64 -19.31
CA GLU A 82 5.21 -8.29 -19.07
C GLU A 82 3.69 -8.24 -19.08
N TYR A 83 3.13 -7.44 -18.18
CA TYR A 83 1.70 -7.17 -18.10
C TYR A 83 1.49 -5.73 -17.64
N HIS A 84 0.69 -4.99 -18.39
CA HIS A 84 0.32 -3.63 -18.04
C HIS A 84 -1.06 -3.64 -17.38
N LEU A 85 -1.10 -3.34 -16.09
CA LEU A 85 -2.36 -3.20 -15.36
C LEU A 85 -2.97 -1.82 -15.62
N GLU A 86 -3.99 -1.74 -16.46
CA GLU A 86 -4.54 -0.46 -16.94
C GLU A 86 -5.18 0.35 -15.80
N CYS A 87 -5.86 -0.32 -14.87
CA CYS A 87 -6.56 0.32 -13.75
C CYS A 87 -5.63 0.70 -12.58
N ARG A 88 -4.31 0.65 -12.73
CA ARG A 88 -3.39 0.85 -11.59
C ARG A 88 -3.57 2.20 -10.90
N THR A 89 -3.70 3.29 -11.65
CA THR A 89 -3.92 4.64 -11.09
C THR A 89 -5.28 4.74 -10.38
N GLU A 90 -6.31 4.10 -10.92
CA GLU A 90 -7.64 4.00 -10.29
C GLU A 90 -7.55 3.28 -8.93
N LEU A 91 -6.82 2.15 -8.86
CA LEU A 91 -6.61 1.43 -7.61
C LEU A 91 -5.82 2.25 -6.57
N LEU A 92 -4.80 2.99 -7.00
CA LEU A 92 -4.06 3.91 -6.13
C LEU A 92 -4.97 5.02 -5.57
N ASN A 93 -5.91 5.52 -6.37
CA ASN A 93 -6.90 6.50 -5.90
C ASN A 93 -7.80 5.93 -4.80
N HIS A 94 -8.34 4.72 -4.98
CA HIS A 94 -9.14 4.08 -3.93
C HIS A 94 -8.37 3.84 -2.64
N ILE A 95 -7.08 3.46 -2.75
CA ILE A 95 -6.23 3.30 -1.55
C ILE A 95 -6.06 4.64 -0.82
N LYS A 96 -5.84 5.74 -1.55
CA LYS A 96 -5.74 7.09 -0.97
C LYS A 96 -7.03 7.46 -0.25
N ASP A 97 -8.18 7.30 -0.91
CA ASP A 97 -9.49 7.61 -0.33
C ASP A 97 -9.73 6.83 0.99
N TYR A 98 -9.29 5.57 1.04
CA TYR A 98 -9.39 4.77 2.26
C TYR A 98 -8.50 5.29 3.38
N ILE A 99 -7.25 5.69 3.09
CA ILE A 99 -6.37 6.27 4.11
C ILE A 99 -6.90 7.63 4.60
N GLU A 100 -7.34 8.50 3.69
CA GLU A 100 -7.82 9.85 4.01
C GLU A 100 -9.12 9.87 4.81
N SER A 101 -9.89 8.77 4.76
CA SER A 101 -11.08 8.60 5.60
C SER A 101 -10.75 8.26 7.07
N GLU A 102 -9.50 7.92 7.38
CA GLU A 102 -9.05 7.56 8.72
C GLU A 102 -8.47 8.76 9.47
N SER A 103 -8.43 8.68 10.80
CA SER A 103 -7.77 9.71 11.62
C SER A 103 -6.23 9.63 11.46
N PRO A 104 -5.55 10.75 11.15
CA PRO A 104 -4.09 10.78 11.06
C PRO A 104 -3.38 10.36 12.36
N GLU A 105 -3.91 10.76 13.51
CA GLU A 105 -3.24 10.61 14.82
C GLU A 105 -3.52 9.27 15.51
N THR A 106 -4.64 8.61 15.19
CA THR A 106 -5.11 7.42 15.93
C THR A 106 -5.26 6.22 15.03
N LEU A 107 -4.62 5.10 15.38
CA LEU A 107 -4.78 3.80 14.71
C LEU A 107 -5.87 2.98 15.39
N SER A 108 -6.87 2.54 14.62
CA SER A 108 -8.02 1.77 15.12
C SER A 108 -8.30 0.49 14.33
N ASN A 109 -7.60 0.30 13.21
CA ASN A 109 -7.77 -0.79 12.25
C ASN A 109 -6.51 -0.92 11.39
N SER A 110 -6.51 -1.89 10.47
CA SER A 110 -5.35 -2.25 9.64
C SER A 110 -5.32 -1.53 8.28
N ILE A 111 -6.20 -0.55 8.02
CA ILE A 111 -6.32 0.10 6.71
C ILE A 111 -4.99 0.67 6.24
N ARG A 112 -4.28 1.43 7.09
CA ARG A 112 -2.98 2.03 6.73
C ARG A 112 -1.89 1.00 6.47
N LEU A 113 -1.86 -0.07 7.25
CA LEU A 113 -0.92 -1.18 7.08
C LEU A 113 -1.17 -1.87 5.73
N LEU A 114 -2.41 -2.29 5.46
CA LEU A 114 -2.77 -2.97 4.22
C LEU A 114 -2.63 -2.05 3.00
N ALA A 115 -2.91 -0.77 3.16
CA ALA A 115 -2.71 0.23 2.13
C ALA A 115 -1.24 0.37 1.75
N GLY A 116 -0.32 0.48 2.72
CA GLY A 116 1.11 0.52 2.44
C GLY A 116 1.59 -0.74 1.70
N LYS A 117 1.06 -1.91 2.06
CA LYS A 117 1.34 -3.19 1.40
C LYS A 117 0.86 -3.20 -0.06
N ALA A 118 -0.39 -2.79 -0.28
CA ALA A 118 -0.98 -2.69 -1.61
C ALA A 118 -0.24 -1.66 -2.50
N VAL A 119 0.13 -0.50 -1.95
CA VAL A 119 0.91 0.52 -2.67
C VAL A 119 2.27 -0.02 -3.07
N ALA A 120 3.01 -0.66 -2.16
CA ALA A 120 4.30 -1.27 -2.49
C ALA A 120 4.16 -2.27 -3.65
N ALA A 121 3.14 -3.14 -3.59
CA ALA A 121 2.89 -4.12 -4.65
C ALA A 121 2.54 -3.44 -6.00
N LEU A 122 1.66 -2.44 -6.03
CA LEU A 122 1.28 -1.72 -7.26
C LEU A 122 2.44 -0.93 -7.87
N VAL A 123 3.26 -0.28 -7.04
CA VAL A 123 4.44 0.47 -7.47
C VAL A 123 5.50 -0.45 -8.07
N SER A 124 5.56 -1.71 -7.65
CA SER A 124 6.52 -2.68 -8.21
C SER A 124 6.25 -3.03 -9.69
N LEU A 125 5.04 -2.80 -10.19
CA LEU A 125 4.61 -3.18 -11.54
C LEU A 125 5.23 -2.30 -12.64
N GLU A 126 5.38 -2.86 -13.84
CA GLU A 126 5.78 -2.10 -15.03
C GLU A 126 4.56 -1.54 -15.79
N PRO A 127 4.70 -0.38 -16.48
CA PRO A 127 5.82 0.56 -16.41
C PRO A 127 5.88 1.28 -15.05
N ALA A 128 6.91 2.07 -14.73
CA ALA A 128 6.88 2.90 -13.52
C ALA A 128 5.65 3.84 -13.46
N ILE A 129 5.15 4.13 -12.26
CA ILE A 129 4.05 5.09 -12.07
C ILE A 129 4.51 6.54 -12.31
N SER A 130 3.56 7.45 -12.52
CA SER A 130 3.84 8.86 -12.79
C SER A 130 4.40 9.58 -11.56
N ASP A 131 5.09 10.72 -11.77
CA ASP A 131 5.55 11.56 -10.65
C ASP A 131 4.40 12.15 -9.83
N ASP A 132 3.25 12.40 -10.46
CA ASP A 132 2.04 12.82 -9.76
C ASP A 132 1.52 11.69 -8.86
N ASP A 133 1.40 10.47 -9.36
CA ASP A 133 0.99 9.31 -8.55
C ASP A 133 1.94 9.10 -7.36
N ILE A 134 3.26 9.21 -7.58
CA ILE A 134 4.28 9.14 -6.52
C ILE A 134 4.03 10.20 -5.46
N TRP A 135 3.81 11.46 -5.88
CA TRP A 135 3.54 12.56 -4.96
C TRP A 135 2.27 12.31 -4.16
N GLN A 136 1.15 12.00 -4.84
CA GLN A 136 -0.15 11.84 -4.19
C GLN A 136 -0.15 10.69 -3.19
N VAL A 137 0.33 9.51 -3.59
CA VAL A 137 0.35 8.34 -2.69
C VAL A 137 1.34 8.54 -1.55
N GLY A 138 2.51 9.11 -1.85
CA GLY A 138 3.52 9.43 -0.84
C GLY A 138 2.99 10.44 0.19
N TYR A 139 2.29 11.47 -0.26
CA TYR A 139 1.69 12.51 0.58
C TYR A 139 0.68 11.91 1.55
N VAL A 140 -0.30 11.15 1.05
CA VAL A 140 -1.33 10.53 1.88
C VAL A 140 -0.74 9.56 2.89
N LEU A 141 0.16 8.67 2.46
CA LEU A 141 0.86 7.73 3.33
C LEU A 141 1.66 8.43 4.42
N THR A 142 2.39 9.49 4.07
CA THR A 142 3.24 10.25 5.01
C THR A 142 2.38 10.98 6.04
N ASN A 143 1.35 11.70 5.59
CA ASN A 143 0.49 12.49 6.47
C ASN A 143 -0.37 11.64 7.43
N HIS A 144 -0.59 10.37 7.10
CA HIS A 144 -1.34 9.46 7.97
C HIS A 144 -0.44 8.45 8.68
N THR A 145 0.88 8.51 8.53
CA THR A 145 1.81 7.63 9.26
C THR A 145 2.71 8.39 10.23
N LEU A 146 3.27 9.52 9.81
CA LEU A 146 4.20 10.28 10.67
C LEU A 146 3.52 10.82 11.94
N PRO A 147 2.28 11.35 11.90
CA PRO A 147 1.57 11.86 13.09
C PRO A 147 1.03 10.79 14.05
N LEU A 148 1.15 9.50 13.73
CA LEU A 148 0.56 8.44 14.55
C LEU A 148 1.05 8.50 16.00
N CYS A 149 0.14 8.73 16.93
CA CYS A 149 0.43 8.73 18.35
C CYS A 149 0.51 7.29 18.87
N ARG A 150 1.46 7.00 19.77
CA ARG A 150 1.55 5.67 20.39
C ARG A 150 0.23 5.33 21.08
N GLU A 151 -0.30 4.15 20.77
CA GLU A 151 -1.49 3.62 21.44
C GLU A 151 -1.23 3.53 22.95
N ARG A 152 -2.15 4.03 23.78
CA ARG A 152 -2.08 3.87 25.24
C ARG A 152 -2.38 2.43 25.69
N SER A 153 -2.94 1.60 24.81
CA SER A 153 -3.31 0.21 25.06
C SER A 153 -3.08 -0.58 23.77
N GLY A 154 -2.08 -1.47 23.77
CA GLY A 154 -1.56 -2.09 22.56
C GLY A 154 -2.52 -3.07 21.87
N LEU A 155 -3.07 -2.67 20.73
CA LEU A 155 -3.57 -3.63 19.76
C LEU A 155 -2.37 -4.39 19.16
N LYS A 156 -2.30 -5.69 19.47
CA LYS A 156 -1.36 -6.62 18.83
C LYS A 156 -1.83 -6.91 17.40
N THR A 157 -0.88 -7.15 16.49
CA THR A 157 -1.19 -7.59 15.12
C THR A 157 -1.86 -8.95 15.11
N ILE A 158 -2.67 -9.23 14.07
CA ILE A 158 -3.36 -10.52 13.87
C ILE A 158 -2.37 -11.62 13.47
N ASP A 159 -1.23 -11.24 12.88
CA ASP A 159 -0.11 -12.13 12.62
C ASP A 159 0.86 -12.11 13.80
N ASP A 160 1.09 -13.30 14.34
CA ASP A 160 1.81 -13.64 15.57
C ASP A 160 3.33 -13.47 15.39
N ASP A 161 3.79 -12.22 15.25
CA ASP A 161 5.21 -11.86 15.38
C ASP A 161 5.43 -11.28 16.79
N GLU A 162 6.19 -12.00 17.62
CA GLU A 162 6.21 -11.95 19.08
C GLU A 162 6.62 -10.61 19.75
N SER A 163 6.69 -9.48 19.03
CA SER A 163 7.01 -8.17 19.61
C SER A 163 6.47 -6.93 18.88
N SER A 164 5.86 -7.01 17.69
CA SER A 164 5.48 -5.79 16.94
C SER A 164 4.06 -5.34 17.26
N THR A 165 3.90 -4.09 17.68
CA THR A 165 2.55 -3.45 17.78
C THR A 165 1.97 -3.21 16.38
N MET A 166 0.64 -3.12 16.23
CA MET A 166 0.01 -2.77 14.94
C MET A 166 0.55 -1.46 14.37
N MET A 167 0.87 -0.52 15.25
CA MET A 167 1.52 0.74 14.91
C MET A 167 2.91 0.55 14.29
N GLU A 168 3.76 -0.27 14.92
CA GLU A 168 5.11 -0.54 14.41
C GLU A 168 5.06 -1.24 13.05
N ALA A 169 4.19 -2.24 12.90
CA ALA A 169 3.96 -2.90 11.63
C ALA A 169 3.48 -1.89 10.55
N THR A 170 2.61 -0.94 10.92
CA THR A 170 2.13 0.10 10.00
C THR A 170 3.26 1.03 9.56
N VAL A 171 4.12 1.47 10.49
CA VAL A 171 5.27 2.33 10.19
C VAL A 171 6.31 1.59 9.33
N ASN A 172 6.58 0.32 9.64
CA ASN A 172 7.47 -0.50 8.83
C ASN A 172 6.94 -0.71 7.41
N GLN A 173 5.63 -0.92 7.26
CA GLN A 173 5.02 -1.08 5.95
C GLN A 173 4.96 0.21 5.15
N TYR A 174 4.81 1.37 5.82
CA TYR A 174 5.01 2.68 5.21
C TYR A 174 6.42 2.82 4.64
N HIS A 175 7.45 2.49 5.43
CA HIS A 175 8.83 2.52 4.96
C HIS A 175 9.04 1.61 3.75
N ALA A 176 8.52 0.38 3.78
CA ALA A 176 8.60 -0.53 2.63
C ALA A 176 7.96 0.05 1.35
N ALA A 177 6.83 0.75 1.47
CA ALA A 177 6.18 1.40 0.32
C ALA A 177 7.04 2.54 -0.26
N ILE A 178 7.61 3.39 0.59
CA ILE A 178 8.48 4.49 0.18
C ILE A 178 9.79 3.98 -0.44
N GLU A 179 10.39 2.95 0.15
CA GLU A 179 11.58 2.29 -0.41
C GLU A 179 11.28 1.66 -1.78
N GLN A 180 10.10 1.06 -1.96
CA GLN A 180 9.69 0.47 -3.22
C GLN A 180 9.50 1.53 -4.33
N ILE A 181 9.04 2.74 -4.00
CA ILE A 181 8.99 3.88 -4.91
C ILE A 181 10.39 4.22 -5.43
N ILE A 182 11.38 4.31 -4.52
CA ILE A 182 12.77 4.57 -4.93
C ILE A 182 13.32 3.40 -5.76
N LYS A 183 13.16 2.15 -5.33
CA LYS A 183 13.65 0.98 -6.08
C LYS A 183 13.11 0.95 -7.50
N LYS A 184 11.87 1.39 -7.72
CA LYS A 184 11.27 1.44 -9.05
C LYS A 184 11.77 2.60 -9.91
N LYS A 185 12.03 3.77 -9.30
CA LYS A 185 12.46 4.98 -10.00
C LYS A 185 13.56 5.68 -9.21
N ALA A 186 14.74 5.07 -9.19
CA ALA A 186 15.89 5.49 -8.38
C ALA A 186 16.64 6.66 -9.05
N VAL A 187 16.03 7.84 -9.00
CA VAL A 187 16.56 9.10 -9.52
C VAL A 187 16.41 10.24 -8.51
N VAL A 188 17.24 11.28 -8.61
CA VAL A 188 17.25 12.48 -7.75
C VAL A 188 15.86 13.12 -7.68
N GLY A 189 15.12 13.13 -8.80
CA GLY A 189 13.77 13.67 -8.86
C GLY A 189 12.82 12.99 -7.86
N THR A 190 12.80 11.65 -7.85
CA THR A 190 11.97 10.86 -6.92
C THR A 190 12.37 11.11 -5.47
N VAL A 191 13.68 11.10 -5.18
CA VAL A 191 14.21 11.40 -3.83
C VAL A 191 13.77 12.79 -3.38
N THR A 192 13.89 13.78 -4.25
CA THR A 192 13.51 15.17 -3.96
C THR A 192 12.01 15.29 -3.66
N HIS A 193 11.16 14.56 -4.40
CA HIS A 193 9.72 14.50 -4.10
C HIS A 193 9.47 13.94 -2.71
N LEU A 194 10.09 12.81 -2.35
CA LEU A 194 9.89 12.18 -1.04
C LEU A 194 10.41 13.05 0.12
N LEU A 195 11.59 13.66 -0.03
CA LEU A 195 12.15 14.53 1.01
C LEU A 195 11.28 15.77 1.28
N LYS A 196 10.61 16.31 0.24
CA LYS A 196 9.64 17.40 0.41
C LYS A 196 8.45 16.99 1.27
N LEU A 197 8.02 15.73 1.20
CA LEU A 197 6.92 15.22 2.03
C LEU A 197 7.29 15.19 3.52
N PHE A 198 8.57 14.93 3.84
CA PHE A 198 9.05 14.85 5.22
C PHE A 198 9.37 16.22 5.82
N GLN A 199 9.60 17.22 4.97
CA GLN A 199 10.03 18.57 5.36
C GLN A 199 9.22 19.19 6.51
N PRO A 200 7.87 19.12 6.54
CA PRO A 200 7.08 19.69 7.63
C PRO A 200 7.39 19.07 9.00
N TYR A 201 7.82 17.81 9.02
CA TYR A 201 7.96 17.02 10.24
C TYR A 201 9.32 17.18 10.93
N TYR A 202 10.36 17.66 10.25
CA TYR A 202 11.67 17.89 10.89
C TYR A 202 11.59 18.93 12.01
N ALA A 203 10.71 19.92 11.87
CA ALA A 203 10.49 20.98 12.84
C ALA A 203 9.23 20.76 13.71
N SER A 204 8.60 19.58 13.63
CA SER A 204 7.42 19.27 14.45
C SER A 204 7.73 19.41 15.94
N THR A 205 6.76 19.85 16.73
CA THR A 205 6.88 19.89 18.19
C THR A 205 6.84 18.49 18.81
N ALA A 206 6.21 17.52 18.12
CA ALA A 206 6.13 16.13 18.55
C ALA A 206 7.43 15.37 18.25
N GLY A 207 8.06 14.81 19.29
CA GLY A 207 9.34 14.10 19.15
C GLY A 207 9.28 12.85 18.27
N HIS A 208 8.16 12.13 18.29
CA HIS A 208 7.99 10.92 17.48
C HIS A 208 7.84 11.23 15.98
N GLU A 209 7.19 12.34 15.63
CA GLU A 209 7.09 12.79 14.23
C GLU A 209 8.47 13.14 13.67
N ARG A 210 9.27 13.91 14.43
CA ARG A 210 10.66 14.24 14.05
C ARG A 210 11.50 12.99 13.84
N LEU A 211 11.42 12.03 14.78
CA LEU A 211 12.18 10.77 14.69
C LEU A 211 11.82 10.01 13.41
N ARG A 212 10.52 9.79 13.15
CA ARG A 212 10.08 9.06 11.95
C ARG A 212 10.43 9.78 10.65
N ALA A 213 10.41 11.11 10.63
CA ALA A 213 10.84 11.88 9.47
C ALA A 213 12.33 11.69 9.18
N VAL A 214 13.17 11.69 10.21
CA VAL A 214 14.62 11.40 10.08
C VAL A 214 14.85 9.96 9.65
N ASP A 215 14.14 8.98 10.22
CA ASP A 215 14.25 7.57 9.84
C ASP A 215 13.82 7.34 8.38
N ALA A 216 12.71 7.95 7.94
CA ALA A 216 12.26 7.90 6.55
C ALA A 216 13.28 8.52 5.59
N THR A 217 13.91 9.64 6.00
CA THR A 217 14.98 10.29 5.24
C THR A 217 16.18 9.39 5.06
N LEU A 218 16.64 8.77 6.15
CA LEU A 218 17.77 7.85 6.12
C LEU A 218 17.47 6.68 5.18
N ARG A 219 16.30 6.07 5.28
CA ARG A 219 15.89 4.96 4.40
C ARG A 219 15.84 5.36 2.93
N VAL A 220 15.23 6.51 2.60
CA VAL A 220 15.17 7.01 1.22
C VAL A 220 16.57 7.22 0.64
N LEU A 221 17.47 7.86 1.40
CA LEU A 221 18.83 8.13 0.94
C LEU A 221 19.66 6.85 0.80
N THR A 222 19.52 5.90 1.73
CA THR A 222 20.20 4.59 1.67
C THR A 222 19.76 3.79 0.45
N VAL A 223 18.45 3.64 0.25
CA VAL A 223 17.92 2.89 -0.91
C VAL A 223 18.27 3.59 -2.22
N TYR A 224 18.26 4.92 -2.25
CA TYR A 224 18.73 5.65 -3.43
C TYR A 224 20.21 5.38 -3.70
N PHE A 225 21.07 5.46 -2.69
CA PHE A 225 22.50 5.15 -2.85
C PHE A 225 22.74 3.74 -3.41
N GLU A 226 21.95 2.75 -3.00
CA GLU A 226 22.07 1.36 -3.45
C GLU A 226 21.55 1.12 -4.88
N HIS A 227 20.55 1.89 -5.32
CA HIS A 227 19.82 1.62 -6.56
C HIS A 227 19.92 2.73 -7.62
N ALA A 228 20.58 3.84 -7.33
CA ALA A 228 20.61 4.99 -8.22
C ALA A 228 21.09 4.63 -9.63
N THR A 229 20.36 5.15 -10.62
CA THR A 229 20.65 4.92 -12.05
C THR A 229 21.09 6.20 -12.75
N ASP A 230 20.98 7.35 -12.08
CA ASP A 230 21.21 8.67 -12.64
C ASP A 230 22.50 9.35 -12.16
N PHE A 231 23.32 8.65 -11.37
CA PHE A 231 24.72 9.01 -11.17
C PHE A 231 25.61 7.76 -11.16
N ALA A 232 26.80 7.89 -11.71
CA ALA A 232 27.87 6.91 -11.57
C ALA A 232 28.89 7.46 -10.56
N LEU A 233 29.07 6.80 -9.42
CA LEU A 233 30.28 7.00 -8.63
C LEU A 233 31.43 6.46 -9.47
N GLY A 234 32.32 7.34 -9.90
CA GLY A 234 33.46 6.98 -10.74
C GLY A 234 34.16 5.76 -10.17
N VAL A 235 34.16 4.66 -10.91
CA VAL A 235 34.98 3.49 -10.58
C VAL A 235 36.42 3.99 -10.60
N SER A 236 37.05 4.07 -9.44
CA SER A 236 38.47 4.35 -9.35
C SER A 236 39.18 3.11 -9.89
N ILE A 237 39.49 3.14 -11.19
CA ILE A 237 40.38 2.15 -11.81
C ILE A 237 41.76 2.42 -11.23
N LEU A 238 42.15 1.62 -10.24
CA LEU A 238 43.55 1.46 -9.82
C LEU A 238 44.21 0.39 -10.70
#